data_AF-A0A2E1M7J6-F1
#
_entry.id   AF-A0A2E1M7J6-F1
#
_cell.length_a   1.000
_cell.length_b   1.000
_cell.length_c   1.000
_cell.angle_alpha   90.00
_cell.angle_beta   90.00
_cell.angle_gamma   90.00
#
_symmetry.space_group_name_H-M   'P 1'
#
loop_
_entity.id
_entity.type
_entity.pdbx_description
1 polymer ?
#
loop_
_entity_poly.entity_id
_entity_poly.type
_entity_poly.pdbx_seq_one_letter_code
_entity_poly.pdbx_strand_id
1 'polypeptide(L)'
;MRYTFFLCLLVSCGGPARVQILSEPEGALVTWNGEERGRTPLTLKESFRGTVDLLLELESYEPYRSAINMRPEWYEVPPLDLLAEPKDRTFSFVLDPEDVDHKSLKERALEFQP
;
A
#
# COMPACT_ATOMS: atom_id res chain seq x y z
N MET A 1 -2.88 27.45 34.89
CA MET A 1 -3.91 26.80 34.05
C MET A 1 -3.92 27.38 32.63
N ARG A 2 -2.80 27.35 31.88
CA ARG A 2 -2.64 28.13 30.62
C ARG A 2 -1.89 27.43 29.47
N TYR A 3 -1.67 26.12 29.53
CA TYR A 3 -0.98 25.38 28.45
C TYR A 3 -1.76 24.17 27.89
N THR A 4 -2.88 23.79 28.50
CA THR A 4 -3.67 22.63 28.06
C THR A 4 -4.30 22.82 26.67
N PHE A 5 -4.51 24.07 26.23
CA PHE A 5 -5.05 24.36 24.89
C PHE A 5 -4.03 24.17 23.76
N PHE A 6 -2.74 24.10 24.08
CA PHE A 6 -1.67 23.98 23.07
C PHE A 6 -1.36 22.53 22.68
N LEU A 7 -1.86 21.54 23.43
CA LEU A 7 -1.53 20.13 23.19
C LEU A 7 -2.39 19.47 22.10
N CYS A 8 -3.53 20.07 21.69
CA CYS A 8 -4.38 19.51 20.62
C CYS A 8 -3.86 19.79 19.20
N LEU A 9 -2.96 20.75 19.01
CA LEU A 9 -2.37 21.07 17.70
C LEU A 9 -1.44 19.98 17.15
N LEU A 10 -1.07 18.99 17.96
CA LEU A 10 -0.26 17.85 17.52
C LEU A 10 -1.10 16.75 16.86
N VAL A 11 -2.43 16.84 16.92
CA VAL A 11 -3.34 15.94 16.19
C VAL A 11 -3.65 16.58 14.84
N SER A 12 -2.62 16.74 14.01
CA SER A 12 -2.79 17.09 12.61
C SER A 12 -3.38 15.87 11.88
N CYS A 13 -4.69 15.74 11.93
CA CYS A 13 -5.47 14.89 11.04
C CYS A 13 -5.39 15.53 9.64
N GLY A 14 -4.35 15.18 8.87
CA GLY A 14 -4.26 15.62 7.48
C GLY A 14 -5.40 15.02 6.66
N GLY A 15 -5.88 15.74 5.64
CA GLY A 15 -7.05 15.36 4.85
C GLY A 15 -6.94 13.99 4.15
N PRO A 16 -8.08 13.43 3.68
CA PRO A 16 -8.12 12.14 3.01
C PRO A 16 -7.23 12.15 1.75
N ALA A 17 -6.38 11.14 1.60
CA ALA A 17 -5.57 10.95 0.41
C ALA A 17 -6.26 9.96 -0.53
N ARG A 18 -6.26 10.26 -1.84
CA ARG A 18 -6.67 9.31 -2.86
C ARG A 18 -5.46 8.52 -3.32
N VAL A 19 -5.55 7.20 -3.22
CA VAL A 19 -4.49 6.28 -3.64
C VAL A 19 -5.03 5.42 -4.78
N GLN A 20 -4.35 5.44 -5.91
CA GLN A 20 -4.65 4.60 -7.06
C GLN A 20 -3.59 3.51 -7.19
N ILE A 21 -4.05 2.26 -7.26
CA ILE A 21 -3.21 1.06 -7.31
C ILE A 21 -3.46 0.40 -8.66
N LEU A 22 -2.42 0.32 -9.46
CA LEU A 22 -2.40 -0.29 -10.78
C LEU A 22 -1.43 -1.46 -10.76
N SER A 23 -1.81 -2.57 -11.41
CA SER A 23 -0.90 -3.68 -11.64
C SER A 23 -0.89 -4.08 -13.11
N GLU A 24 0.27 -4.52 -13.57
CA GLU A 24 0.45 -5.19 -14.86
C GLU A 24 0.95 -6.62 -14.57
N PRO A 25 0.11 -7.66 -14.76
CA PRO A 25 -1.23 -7.65 -15.36
C PRO A 25 -2.33 -7.08 -14.45
N GLU A 26 -3.44 -6.63 -15.05
CA GLU A 26 -4.64 -6.22 -14.32
C GLU A 26 -5.37 -7.41 -13.67
N GLY A 27 -6.14 -7.16 -12.61
CA GLY A 27 -6.96 -8.17 -11.93
C GLY A 27 -6.32 -8.79 -10.68
N ALA A 28 -5.17 -8.30 -10.24
CA ALA A 28 -4.53 -8.75 -9.01
C ALA A 28 -5.37 -8.37 -7.79
N LEU A 29 -5.55 -9.30 -6.85
CA LEU A 29 -6.17 -9.08 -5.56
C LEU A 29 -5.28 -8.14 -4.73
N VAL A 30 -5.89 -7.07 -4.22
CA VAL A 30 -5.24 -6.04 -3.42
C VAL A 30 -5.63 -6.21 -1.97
N THR A 31 -4.64 -6.50 -1.13
CA THR A 31 -4.77 -6.56 0.31
C THR A 31 -4.01 -5.40 0.93
N TRP A 32 -4.69 -4.63 1.77
CA TRP A 32 -4.20 -3.39 2.38
C TRP A 32 -4.21 -3.51 3.90
N ASN A 33 -3.04 -3.53 4.54
CA ASN A 33 -2.91 -3.80 5.98
C ASN A 33 -3.61 -5.09 6.44
N GLY A 34 -3.61 -6.12 5.58
CA GLY A 34 -4.29 -7.39 5.86
C GLY A 34 -5.80 -7.40 5.60
N GLU A 35 -6.38 -6.30 5.10
CA GLU A 35 -7.78 -6.22 4.68
C GLU A 35 -7.87 -6.30 3.15
N GLU A 36 -8.66 -7.23 2.63
CA GLU A 36 -8.91 -7.34 1.20
C GLU A 36 -9.76 -6.15 0.72
N ARG A 37 -9.23 -5.38 -0.24
CA ARG A 37 -9.89 -4.15 -0.73
C ARG A 37 -10.53 -4.30 -2.11
N GLY A 38 -10.14 -5.33 -2.87
CA GLY A 38 -10.68 -5.59 -4.21
C GLY A 38 -9.58 -6.02 -5.18
N ARG A 39 -9.80 -5.81 -6.48
CA ARG A 39 -8.83 -6.15 -7.54
C ARG A 39 -8.37 -4.90 -8.29
N THR A 40 -7.15 -4.92 -8.82
CA THR A 40 -6.62 -3.86 -9.68
C THR A 40 -7.34 -3.79 -11.03
N PRO A 41 -7.48 -2.59 -11.63
CA PRO A 41 -7.13 -1.28 -11.10
C PRO A 41 -8.09 -0.83 -9.98
N LEU A 42 -7.54 -0.39 -8.84
CA LEU A 42 -8.30 -0.04 -7.64
C LEU A 42 -7.99 1.39 -7.18
N THR A 43 -9.01 2.16 -6.82
CA THR A 43 -8.85 3.50 -6.24
C THR A 43 -9.41 3.53 -4.82
N LEU A 44 -8.55 3.82 -3.86
CA LEU A 44 -8.87 3.90 -2.43
C LEU A 44 -8.86 5.35 -1.97
N LYS A 45 -9.75 5.70 -1.05
CA LYS A 45 -9.72 6.97 -0.33
C LYS A 45 -9.37 6.65 1.11
N GLU A 46 -8.13 6.90 1.50
CA GLU A 46 -7.62 6.56 2.82
C GLU A 46 -7.22 7.82 3.58
N SER A 47 -7.70 7.93 4.82
CA SER A 47 -7.22 8.92 5.78
C SER A 47 -6.06 8.40 6.61
N PHE A 48 -5.68 7.12 6.44
CA PHE A 48 -4.58 6.51 7.17
C PHE A 48 -3.25 7.20 6.88
N ARG A 49 -2.46 7.37 7.94
CA ARG A 49 -1.20 8.12 7.95
C ARG A 49 -0.12 7.24 8.58
N GLY A 50 0.75 6.66 7.77
CA GLY A 50 1.76 5.73 8.24
C GLY A 50 2.36 4.89 7.13
N THR A 51 3.09 3.84 7.51
CA THR A 51 3.50 2.78 6.58
C THR A 51 2.35 1.79 6.47
N VAL A 52 2.01 1.40 5.25
CA VAL A 52 0.99 0.41 4.95
C VAL A 52 1.65 -0.79 4.29
N ASP A 53 1.23 -1.97 4.69
CA ASP A 53 1.59 -3.21 4.02
C ASP A 53 0.62 -3.46 2.86
N LEU A 54 1.14 -3.32 1.64
CA LEU A 54 0.44 -3.69 0.41
C LEU A 54 0.85 -5.11 0.01
N LEU A 55 -0.14 -5.95 -0.25
CA LEU A 55 0.03 -7.28 -0.83
C LEU A 55 -0.82 -7.38 -2.10
N LEU A 56 -0.18 -7.75 -3.21
CA LEU A 56 -0.81 -8.00 -4.49
C LEU A 56 -0.67 -9.48 -4.83
N GLU A 57 -1.79 -10.14 -5.10
CA GLU A 57 -1.83 -11.58 -5.39
C GLU A 57 -2.59 -11.80 -6.70
N LEU A 58 -1.98 -12.53 -7.63
CA LEU A 58 -2.60 -12.89 -8.90
C LEU A 58 -2.30 -14.36 -9.20
N GLU A 59 -3.28 -15.06 -9.77
CA GLU A 59 -3.14 -16.48 -10.11
C GLU A 59 -2.02 -16.67 -11.13
N SER A 60 -1.09 -17.60 -10.86
CA SER A 60 0.11 -17.89 -11.69
C SER A 60 1.17 -16.77 -11.70
N TYR A 61 1.15 -15.87 -10.72
CA TYR A 61 2.16 -14.82 -10.50
C TYR A 61 2.69 -14.87 -9.06
N GLU A 62 3.92 -14.41 -8.85
CA GLU A 62 4.46 -14.35 -7.50
C GLU A 62 3.74 -13.27 -6.66
N PRO A 63 3.41 -13.55 -5.38
CA PRO A 63 2.77 -12.59 -4.51
C PRO A 63 3.73 -11.41 -4.24
N TYR A 64 3.31 -10.22 -4.63
CA TYR A 64 4.13 -9.02 -4.49
C TYR A 64 3.77 -8.27 -3.21
N ARG A 65 4.74 -8.16 -2.28
CA ARG A 65 4.59 -7.41 -1.02
C ARG A 65 5.45 -6.15 -1.03
N SER A 66 4.83 -5.01 -0.74
CA SER A 66 5.53 -3.73 -0.66
C SER A 66 5.01 -2.87 0.48
N ALA A 67 5.93 -2.19 1.17
CA ALA A 67 5.60 -1.27 2.25
C ALA A 67 5.50 0.16 1.70
N ILE A 68 4.28 0.68 1.60
CA ILE A 68 4.04 2.03 1.07
C ILE A 68 4.04 3.04 2.21
N ASN A 69 4.87 4.07 2.09
CA ASN A 69 4.87 5.19 3.02
C ASN A 69 3.80 6.23 2.64
N MET A 70 2.75 6.32 3.45
CA MET A 70 1.66 7.30 3.34
C MET A 70 1.79 8.44 4.36
N ARG A 71 3.02 8.81 4.73
CA ARG A 71 3.20 10.01 5.54
C ARG A 71 2.82 11.24 4.72
N PRO A 72 2.15 12.22 5.34
CA PRO A 72 1.85 13.48 4.70
C PRO A 72 3.12 14.31 4.62
N GLU A 73 3.26 15.07 3.55
CA GLU A 73 4.29 16.11 3.51
C GLU A 73 3.90 17.31 4.37
N TRP A 74 4.85 18.20 4.66
CA TRP A 74 4.65 19.34 5.57
C TRP A 74 3.55 20.32 5.09
N TYR A 75 3.24 20.32 3.78
CA TYR A 75 2.18 21.13 3.18
C TYR A 75 0.82 20.44 3.09
N GLU A 76 0.73 19.14 3.39
CA GLU A 76 -0.54 18.38 3.43
C GLU A 76 -1.19 18.39 4.83
N VAL A 77 -0.72 19.31 5.69
CA VAL A 77 -1.07 19.46 7.10
C VAL A 77 -1.81 20.79 7.32
N PRO A 78 -2.93 20.81 8.07
CA PRO A 78 -3.63 22.05 8.39
C PRO A 78 -2.76 23.09 9.13
N PRO A 79 -2.91 24.39 8.83
CA PRO A 79 -3.86 25.00 7.88
C PRO A 79 -3.34 25.12 6.44
N LEU A 80 -2.15 24.60 6.14
CA LEU A 80 -1.50 24.77 4.84
C LEU A 80 -2.12 23.90 3.75
N ASP A 81 -2.75 22.79 4.13
CA ASP A 81 -3.51 21.91 3.25
C ASP A 81 -4.63 22.63 2.47
N LEU A 82 -5.24 23.68 3.04
CA LEU A 82 -6.23 24.52 2.37
C LEU A 82 -5.68 25.26 1.14
N LEU A 83 -4.37 25.45 1.09
CA LEU A 83 -3.67 26.08 -0.03
C LEU A 83 -3.07 25.04 -1.00
N ALA A 84 -3.00 23.77 -0.60
CA ALA A 84 -2.47 22.69 -1.39
C ALA A 84 -3.58 21.98 -2.16
N GLU A 85 -3.35 21.67 -3.42
CA GLU A 85 -4.26 20.82 -4.18
C GLU A 85 -4.15 19.37 -3.69
N PRO A 86 -5.27 18.63 -3.56
CA PRO A 86 -5.23 17.23 -3.17
C PRO A 86 -4.44 16.42 -4.21
N LYS A 87 -3.30 15.87 -3.81
CA LYS A 87 -2.43 15.10 -4.69
C LYS A 87 -2.86 13.63 -4.69
N ASP A 88 -3.36 13.17 -5.83
CA ASP A 88 -3.65 11.75 -6.06
C ASP A 88 -2.32 10.98 -6.15
N ARG A 89 -2.14 9.97 -5.30
CA ARG A 89 -0.93 9.12 -5.29
C ARG A 89 -1.20 7.89 -6.14
N THR A 90 -0.51 7.75 -7.25
CA THR A 90 -0.64 6.59 -8.15
C THR A 90 0.58 5.69 -8.00
N PHE A 91 0.34 4.41 -7.73
CA PHE A 91 1.37 3.38 -7.65
C PHE A 91 1.11 2.34 -8.74
N SER A 92 2.11 2.10 -9.58
CA SER A 92 2.08 1.08 -10.64
C SER A 92 3.07 -0.01 -10.29
N PHE A 93 2.60 -1.25 -10.31
CA PHE A 93 3.40 -2.43 -9.99
C PHE A 93 3.39 -3.40 -11.16
N VAL A 94 4.53 -4.00 -11.45
CA VAL A 94 4.65 -5.07 -12.44
C VAL A 94 4.83 -6.37 -11.67
N LEU A 95 3.98 -7.36 -11.95
CA LEU A 95 4.04 -8.67 -11.30
C LEU A 95 4.89 -9.61 -12.14
N ASP A 96 5.81 -10.31 -11.49
CA ASP A 96 6.60 -11.35 -12.13
C ASP A 96 5.81 -12.67 -12.18
N PRO A 97 5.81 -13.38 -13.31
CA PRO A 97 5.16 -14.68 -13.42
C PRO A 97 5.83 -15.67 -12.46
N GLU A 98 5.03 -16.51 -11.82
CA GLU A 98 5.56 -17.53 -10.93
C GLU A 98 6.32 -18.58 -11.76
N ASP A 99 7.62 -18.74 -11.51
CA ASP A 99 8.44 -19.75 -12.19
C ASP A 99 8.14 -21.14 -11.61
N VAL A 100 7.10 -21.77 -12.13
CA VAL A 100 6.73 -23.15 -11.79
C VAL A 100 7.62 -24.13 -12.57
N ASP A 101 8.95 -24.04 -12.45
CA ASP A 101 9.82 -25.10 -12.95
C ASP A 101 9.70 -26.33 -12.04
N HIS A 102 9.04 -27.37 -12.54
CA HIS A 102 8.84 -28.64 -11.85
C HIS A 102 10.15 -29.31 -11.39
N LYS A 103 11.32 -28.91 -11.90
CA LYS A 103 12.62 -29.37 -11.40
C LYS A 103 12.98 -28.76 -10.03
N SER A 104 12.69 -27.48 -9.81
CA SER A 104 12.92 -26.78 -8.53
C SER A 104 12.22 -27.47 -7.35
N LEU A 105 11.00 -27.96 -7.58
CA LEU A 105 10.22 -28.66 -6.56
C LEU A 105 10.81 -30.04 -6.20
N LYS A 106 11.41 -30.73 -7.18
CA LYS A 106 12.06 -32.03 -6.95
C LYS A 106 13.35 -31.87 -6.15
N GLU A 107 14.14 -30.84 -6.45
CA GLU A 107 15.37 -30.55 -5.71
C GLU A 107 15.08 -30.17 -4.24
N ARG A 108 14.08 -29.32 -3.99
CA ARG A 108 13.63 -29.01 -2.62
C ARG A 108 13.11 -30.24 -1.87
N ALA A 109 12.40 -31.15 -2.55
CA ALA A 109 11.90 -32.38 -1.94
C ALA A 109 13.03 -33.39 -1.61
N LEU A 110 14.08 -33.43 -2.44
CA LEU A 110 15.28 -34.24 -2.21
C LEU A 110 16.15 -33.67 -1.08
N GLU A 111 16.24 -32.36 -0.93
CA GLU A 111 16.98 -31.69 0.15
C GLU A 111 16.28 -31.81 1.51
N PHE A 112 14.97 -32.04 1.52
CA PHE A 112 14.17 -32.27 2.73
C PHE A 112 14.15 -33.72 3.24
N GLN A 113 14.81 -34.66 2.55
CA GLN A 113 14.96 -36.03 3.06
C GLN A 113 16.12 -36.10 4.08
N PRO A 114 15.86 -36.55 5.33
CA PRO A 114 16.86 -36.64 6.40
C PRO A 114 17.89 -37.75 6.20
#